data_AF-A0A2D6L6K2-F1
#
_entry.id   AF-A0A2D6L6K2-F1
#
_cell.length_a   1.000
_cell.length_b   1.000
_cell.length_c   1.000
_cell.angle_alpha   90.00
_cell.angle_beta   90.00
_cell.angle_gamma   90.00
#
_symmetry.space_group_name_H-M   'P 1'
#
loop_
_entity.id
_entity.type
_entity.pdbx_description
1 polymer ?
#
loop_
_entity_poly.entity_id
_entity_poly.type
_entity_poly.pdbx_seq_one_letter_code
_entity_poly.pdbx_strand_id
1 'polypeptide(L)'
;MAKKSKRNNHSYGVHRLGLFFVAVFTLCFFWGLVNTAEPILHMSLMKLSFIGFEGFDSVSYFYGAVQVYLWAWIYGFAWHSIMPKK
;
A
#
# COMPACT_ATOMS: atom_id res chain seq x y z
N MET A 1 34.16 14.03 10.68
CA MET A 1 33.43 13.07 9.79
C MET A 1 31.96 12.96 10.20
N ALA A 2 31.10 13.94 9.87
CA ALA A 2 29.73 14.04 10.44
C ALA A 2 28.57 14.02 9.41
N LYS A 3 28.74 13.35 8.26
CA LYS A 3 27.70 13.30 7.20
C LYS A 3 26.94 11.97 7.08
N LYS A 4 27.23 10.97 7.92
CA LYS A 4 26.73 9.58 7.74
C LYS A 4 25.48 9.23 8.58
N SER A 5 25.07 10.05 9.55
CA SER A 5 23.94 9.73 10.44
C SER A 5 22.56 10.19 9.91
N LYS A 6 22.51 11.30 9.17
CA LYS A 6 21.23 11.90 8.71
C LYS A 6 20.60 11.21 7.49
N ARG A 7 21.30 10.25 6.87
CA ARG A 7 20.82 9.53 5.66
C ARG A 7 19.99 8.29 6.01
N ASN A 8 20.11 7.82 7.25
CA ASN A 8 19.57 6.53 7.69
C ASN A 8 18.09 6.67 8.05
N ASN A 9 17.71 7.82 8.62
CA ASN A 9 16.35 8.09 9.11
C ASN A 9 15.31 8.29 8.00
N HIS A 10 15.71 8.54 6.76
CA HIS A 10 14.77 8.76 5.67
C HIS A 10 14.18 7.44 5.16
N SER A 11 14.99 6.39 5.07
CA SER A 11 14.56 5.07 4.57
C SER A 11 13.50 4.44 5.48
N TYR A 12 13.65 4.54 6.81
CA TYR A 12 12.69 3.96 7.76
C TYR A 12 11.29 4.58 7.66
N GLY A 13 11.18 5.86 7.30
CA GLY A 13 9.88 6.53 7.14
C GLY A 13 9.09 6.00 5.95
N VAL A 14 9.75 5.83 4.80
CA VAL A 14 9.10 5.33 3.57
C VAL A 14 8.70 3.86 3.70
N HIS A 15 9.54 3.05 4.35
CA HIS A 15 9.22 1.65 4.62
C HIS A 15 8.04 1.48 5.59
N ARG A 16 7.93 2.35 6.61
CA ARG A 16 6.77 2.34 7.53
C ARG A 16 5.49 2.75 6.84
N LEU A 17 5.54 3.72 5.92
CA LEU A 17 4.37 4.13 5.15
C LEU A 17 3.88 2.99 4.25
N GLY A 18 4.79 2.31 3.54
CA GLY A 18 4.45 1.14 2.73
C GLY A 18 3.85 0.00 3.53
N LEU A 19 4.44 -0.33 4.69
CA LEU A 19 3.88 -1.34 5.59
C LEU A 19 2.51 -0.94 6.14
N PHE A 20 2.28 0.34 6.44
CA PHE A 20 0.98 0.84 6.88
C PHE A 20 -0.09 0.66 5.81
N PHE A 21 0.19 1.04 4.55
CA PHE A 21 -0.76 0.85 3.45
C PHE A 21 -1.05 -0.63 3.19
N VAL A 22 -0.04 -1.50 3.24
CA VAL A 22 -0.23 -2.95 3.12
C VAL A 22 -1.11 -3.48 4.27
N ALA A 23 -0.85 -3.06 5.52
CA ALA A 23 -1.66 -3.47 6.66
C ALA A 23 -3.12 -3.02 6.54
N VAL A 24 -3.37 -1.79 6.10
CA VAL A 24 -4.73 -1.29 5.84
C VAL A 24 -5.40 -2.07 4.72
N PHE A 25 -4.68 -2.38 3.63
CA PHE A 25 -5.20 -3.22 2.56
C PHE A 25 -5.57 -4.62 3.07
N THR A 26 -4.71 -5.26 3.86
CA THR A 26 -4.98 -6.57 4.46
C THR A 26 -6.21 -6.51 5.36
N LEU A 27 -6.33 -5.50 6.21
CA LEU A 27 -7.51 -5.31 7.05
C LEU A 27 -8.77 -5.11 6.21
N CYS A 28 -8.73 -4.32 5.14
CA CYS A 28 -9.87 -4.14 4.22
C CYS A 28 -10.24 -5.43 3.47
N PHE A 29 -9.25 -6.25 3.10
CA PHE A 29 -9.48 -7.53 2.44
C PHE A 29 -10.14 -8.52 3.41
N PHE A 30 -9.61 -8.66 4.62
CA PHE A 30 -10.19 -9.51 5.66
C PHE A 30 -11.57 -9.01 6.13
N TRP A 31 -11.77 -7.71 6.23
CA TRP A 31 -13.05 -7.12 6.57
C TRP A 31 -14.12 -7.46 5.52
N GLY A 32 -13.77 -7.36 4.23
CA GLY A 32 -14.66 -7.76 3.14
C GLY A 32 -15.01 -9.26 3.12
N LEU A 33 -14.11 -10.11 3.64
CA LEU A 33 -14.37 -11.54 3.81
C LEU A 33 -15.33 -11.85 4.98
N VAL A 34 -15.21 -11.11 6.08
CA VAL A 34 -16.01 -11.36 7.30
C VAL A 34 -17.36 -10.65 7.25
N ASN A 35 -17.42 -9.44 6.69
CA ASN A 35 -18.62 -8.61 6.67
C ASN A 35 -19.08 -8.37 5.22
N THR A 36 -19.96 -9.25 4.75
CA THR A 36 -20.57 -9.23 3.41
C THR A 36 -21.83 -8.36 3.34
N ALA A 37 -21.92 -7.28 4.13
CA ALA A 37 -23.08 -6.39 4.10
C ALA A 37 -23.39 -5.86 2.68
N GLU A 38 -22.35 -5.61 1.86
CA GLU A 38 -22.46 -5.16 0.46
C GLU A 38 -21.31 -5.75 -0.40
N PRO A 39 -21.38 -7.04 -0.79
CA PRO A 39 -20.26 -7.73 -1.43
C PRO A 39 -19.98 -7.22 -2.84
N ILE A 40 -21.02 -6.74 -3.54
CA ILE A 40 -20.92 -6.22 -4.90
C ILE A 40 -20.13 -4.90 -4.93
N LEU A 41 -20.34 -4.06 -3.92
CA LEU A 41 -19.72 -2.74 -3.83
C LEU A 41 -18.24 -2.90 -3.48
N HIS A 42 -17.93 -3.76 -2.50
CA HIS A 42 -16.55 -4.04 -2.09
C HIS A 42 -15.74 -4.70 -3.22
N MET A 43 -16.32 -5.68 -3.92
CA MET A 43 -15.73 -6.29 -5.11
C MET A 43 -15.46 -5.27 -6.21
N SER A 44 -16.43 -4.39 -6.50
CA SER A 44 -16.29 -3.37 -7.55
C SER A 44 -15.21 -2.35 -7.19
N LEU A 45 -15.13 -1.93 -5.92
CA LEU A 45 -14.09 -1.03 -5.43
C LEU A 45 -12.69 -1.64 -5.54
N MET A 46 -12.55 -2.92 -5.17
CA MET A 46 -11.29 -3.65 -5.29
C MET A 46 -10.88 -3.85 -6.75
N LYS A 47 -11.82 -4.18 -7.64
CA LYS A 47 -11.60 -4.27 -9.09
C LYS A 47 -11.15 -2.95 -9.72
N LEU A 48 -11.71 -1.83 -9.27
CA LEU A 48 -11.32 -0.51 -9.76
C LEU A 48 -9.94 -0.10 -9.27
N SER A 49 -9.61 -0.45 -8.02
CA SER A 49 -8.37 -0.02 -7.36
C SER A 49 -7.18 -0.89 -7.72
N PHE A 50 -7.41 -2.18 -8.00
CA PHE A 50 -6.37 -3.17 -8.27
C PHE A 50 -6.59 -3.83 -9.63
N ILE A 51 -5.61 -3.62 -10.51
CA ILE A 51 -5.63 -4.19 -11.85
C ILE A 51 -5.46 -5.72 -11.72
N GLY A 52 -6.36 -6.48 -12.33
CA GLY A 52 -6.35 -7.95 -12.31
C GLY A 52 -7.02 -8.57 -11.07
N PHE A 53 -7.77 -7.81 -10.29
CA PHE A 53 -8.54 -8.35 -9.17
C PHE A 53 -9.78 -9.09 -9.69
N GLU A 54 -9.84 -10.41 -9.59
CA GLU A 54 -10.97 -11.21 -10.08
C GLU A 54 -11.93 -11.66 -8.96
N GLY A 55 -11.49 -11.61 -7.70
CA GLY A 55 -12.31 -11.90 -6.54
C GLY A 55 -11.51 -11.96 -5.23
N PHE A 56 -12.15 -12.47 -4.18
CA PHE A 56 -11.48 -12.74 -2.90
C PHE A 56 -10.70 -14.07 -2.92
N ASP A 57 -9.76 -14.19 -3.85
CA ASP A 57 -8.84 -15.33 -3.90
C ASP A 57 -7.48 -14.97 -3.27
N SER A 58 -6.74 -15.98 -2.83
CA SER A 58 -5.39 -15.81 -2.30
C SER A 58 -4.48 -15.14 -3.33
N VAL A 59 -4.63 -15.47 -4.61
CA VAL A 59 -3.86 -14.85 -5.70
C VAL A 59 -4.14 -13.35 -5.79
N SER A 60 -5.41 -12.95 -5.79
CA SER A 60 -5.81 -11.53 -5.84
C SER A 60 -5.34 -10.75 -4.61
N TYR A 61 -5.30 -11.38 -3.44
CA TYR A 61 -4.70 -10.80 -2.24
C TYR A 61 -3.20 -10.50 -2.45
N PHE A 62 -2.41 -11.47 -2.92
CA PHE A 62 -0.98 -11.26 -3.15
C PHE A 62 -0.71 -10.19 -4.21
N TYR A 63 -1.47 -10.19 -5.32
CA TYR A 63 -1.36 -9.16 -6.34
C TYR A 63 -1.68 -7.77 -5.80
N GLY A 64 -2.78 -7.63 -5.04
CA GLY A 64 -3.15 -6.36 -4.40
C GLY A 64 -2.09 -5.88 -3.41
N ALA A 65 -1.60 -6.77 -2.53
CA ALA A 65 -0.58 -6.44 -1.55
C ALA A 65 0.73 -5.95 -2.19
N VAL A 66 1.18 -6.61 -3.26
CA VAL A 66 2.36 -6.19 -4.02
C VAL A 66 2.12 -4.84 -4.71
N GLN A 67 0.96 -4.65 -5.34
CA GLN A 67 0.61 -3.37 -5.96
C GLN A 67 0.60 -2.22 -4.94
N VAL A 68 -0.04 -2.39 -3.79
CA VAL A 68 -0.06 -1.38 -2.72
C VAL A 68 1.35 -1.05 -2.24
N TYR A 69 2.20 -2.06 -2.06
CA TYR A 69 3.58 -1.85 -1.64
C TYR A 69 4.38 -1.05 -2.68
N LEU A 70 4.25 -1.38 -3.96
CA LEU A 70 4.88 -0.64 -5.05
C LEU A 70 4.37 0.80 -5.12
N TRP A 71 3.05 1.01 -5.03
CA TRP A 71 2.45 2.34 -5.01
C TRP A 71 2.96 3.18 -3.84
N ALA A 72 3.02 2.60 -2.64
CA ALA A 72 3.54 3.33 -1.48
C ALA A 72 5.02 3.71 -1.65
N TRP A 73 5.82 2.87 -2.32
CA TRP A 73 7.21 3.20 -2.65
C TRP A 73 7.31 4.34 -3.67
N ILE A 74 6.48 4.30 -4.72
CA ILE A 74 6.39 5.37 -5.74
C ILE A 74 5.94 6.69 -5.09
N TYR A 75 4.88 6.67 -4.29
CA TYR A 75 4.40 7.85 -3.55
C TYR A 75 5.46 8.41 -2.61
N GLY A 76 6.15 7.53 -1.88
CA GLY A 76 7.24 7.93 -1.00
C GLY A 76 8.41 8.59 -1.75
N PHE A 77 8.77 8.06 -2.91
CA PHE A 77 9.83 8.62 -3.75
C PHE A 77 9.41 9.92 -4.42
N ALA A 78 8.17 10.01 -4.92
CA ALA A 78 7.61 11.22 -5.51
C ALA A 78 7.52 12.35 -4.48
N TRP A 79 7.08 12.06 -3.26
CA TRP A 79 7.04 13.01 -2.15
C TRP A 79 8.43 13.56 -1.81
N HIS A 80 9.45 12.68 -1.79
CA HIS A 80 10.83 13.12 -1.59
C HIS A 80 11.36 14.00 -2.73
N SER A 81 10.96 13.70 -3.97
CA SER A 81 11.43 14.41 -5.17
C SER A 81 10.74 15.78 -5.33
N ILE A 82 9.49 15.90 -4.87
CA ILE A 82 8.69 17.12 -4.94
C ILE A 82 8.96 18.07 -3.78
N MET A 83 9.22 17.56 -2.56
CA MET A 83 9.46 18.45 -1.43
C MET A 83 10.87 19.07 -1.48
N PRO A 84 10.98 20.41 -1.55
CA PRO A 84 12.28 21.07 -1.51
C PRO A 84 12.92 20.82 -0.15
N LYS A 85 14.17 20.33 -0.15
CA LYS A 85 14.98 20.20 1.06
C LYS A 85 15.33 21.60 1.56
N LYS A 86 14.55 22.13 2.51
CA LYS A 86 14.96 23.28 3.33
C LYS A 86 16.04 22.87 4.33
#